data_AF-A0A556B3T6-F1
#
_entry.id   AF-A0A556B3T6-F1
#
_cell.length_a   1.000
_cell.length_b   1.000
_cell.length_c   1.000
_cell.angle_alpha   90.00
_cell.angle_beta   90.00
_cell.angle_gamma   90.00
#
_symmetry.space_group_name_H-M   'P 1'
#
loop_
_entity.id
_entity.type
_entity.pdbx_description
1 polymer ?
#
loop_
_entity_poly.entity_id
_entity_poly.type
_entity_poly.pdbx_seq_one_letter_code
_entity_poly.pdbx_strand_id
1 'polypeptide(L)' 'MTTTKLHPRLDNGINDYPVVKDFAGGTLKCLCESNKVEVKVDSQTMHNHACGCSKCWKPEESIFSIVAVVPR' A
#
# COMPACT_ATOMS: atom_id res chain seq x y z
N MET A 1 0.75 -6.24 27.63
CA MET A 1 -0.01 -5.40 26.69
C MET A 1 -0.13 -6.17 25.39
N THR A 2 -1.33 -6.28 24.81
CA THR A 2 -1.51 -6.85 23.48
C THR A 2 -1.18 -5.78 22.44
N THR A 3 -0.23 -6.06 21.56
CA THR A 3 0.09 -5.17 20.45
C THR A 3 -0.99 -5.32 19.38
N THR A 4 -1.81 -4.29 19.20
CA THR A 4 -2.80 -4.24 18.11
C THR A 4 -2.07 -4.21 16.76
N LYS A 5 -2.38 -5.18 15.90
CA LYS A 5 -1.89 -5.24 14.52
C LYS A 5 -2.85 -4.46 13.63
N LEU A 6 -2.36 -3.44 12.94
CA LEU A 6 -3.18 -2.57 12.07
C LEU A 6 -3.09 -3.02 10.62
N HIS A 7 -1.85 -3.19 10.15
CA HIS A 7 -1.49 -3.57 8.80
C HIS A 7 0.03 -3.90 8.80
N PRO A 8 0.52 -4.91 8.08
CA PRO A 8 1.94 -5.29 8.07
C PRO A 8 2.90 -4.12 7.80
N ARG A 9 2.45 -3.17 6.97
CA ARG A 9 3.20 -1.94 6.64
C ARG A 9 3.32 -0.91 7.79
N LEU A 10 2.44 -0.96 8.79
CA LEU A 10 2.36 0.00 9.89
C LEU A 10 2.81 -0.58 11.24
N ASP A 11 2.76 -1.90 11.40
CA ASP A 11 2.95 -2.58 12.69
C ASP A 11 4.31 -2.34 13.33
N ASN A 12 5.31 -1.94 12.55
CA ASN A 12 6.67 -1.64 13.00
C ASN A 12 7.06 -0.16 12.80
N GLY A 13 6.07 0.72 12.62
CA GLY A 13 6.27 2.13 12.25
C GLY A 13 6.50 2.34 10.75
N ILE A 14 6.66 3.60 10.35
CA ILE A 14 6.78 4.03 8.92
C ILE A 14 8.19 4.49 8.55
N ASN A 15 9.18 4.19 9.40
CA ASN A 15 10.54 4.74 9.32
C ASN A 15 11.33 4.23 8.10
N ASP A 16 10.88 3.13 7.49
CA ASP A 16 11.44 2.52 6.29
C ASP A 16 10.82 3.08 4.99
N TYR A 17 10.05 4.17 5.05
CA TYR A 17 9.49 4.85 3.88
C TYR A 17 10.16 6.22 3.64
N PRO A 18 11.38 6.25 3.08
CA PRO A 18 11.98 7.51 2.68
C PRO A 18 11.20 8.10 1.49
N VAL A 19 10.93 9.40 1.54
CA VAL A 19 10.51 10.14 0.34
C VAL A 19 11.72 10.17 -0.60
N VAL A 20 11.65 9.37 -1.67
CA VAL A 20 12.66 9.39 -2.72
C VAL A 20 12.40 10.60 -3.61
N LYS A 21 13.40 11.50 -3.68
CA LYS A 21 13.35 12.67 -4.54
C LYS A 21 13.14 12.21 -6.00
N ASP A 22 12.23 12.88 -6.70
CA ASP A 22 11.95 12.64 -8.12
C ASP A 22 11.51 11.21 -8.46
N PHE A 23 10.89 10.50 -7.50
CA PHE A 23 10.31 9.18 -7.74
C PHE A 23 9.23 9.25 -8.82
N ALA A 24 9.42 8.52 -9.91
CA ALA A 24 8.59 8.61 -11.12
C ALA A 24 7.51 7.50 -11.22
N GLY A 25 7.29 6.73 -10.16
CA GLY A 25 6.31 5.64 -10.15
C GLY A 25 6.93 4.25 -10.28
N GLY A 26 6.13 3.27 -10.70
CA GLY A 26 6.54 1.87 -10.73
C GLY A 26 5.46 0.93 -11.29
N THR A 27 5.60 -0.37 -11.04
CA THR A 27 4.64 -1.38 -11.48
C THR A 27 4.12 -2.17 -10.29
N LEU A 28 2.79 -2.16 -10.10
CA LEU A 28 2.10 -2.98 -9.12
C LEU A 28 1.83 -4.36 -9.73
N LYS A 29 1.93 -5.41 -8.91
CA LYS A 29 1.67 -6.79 -9.32
C LYS A 29 0.74 -7.48 -8.33
N CYS A 30 -0.16 -8.33 -8.82
CA CYS A 30 -0.98 -9.17 -7.95
C CYS A 30 -0.18 -10.36 -7.36
N LEU A 31 -0.83 -11.12 -6.47
CA LEU A 31 -0.21 -12.20 -5.72
C LEU A 31 -0.25 -13.58 -6.43
N CYS A 32 -0.79 -13.68 -7.65
CA CYS A 32 -0.81 -14.94 -8.40
C CYS A 32 0.61 -15.50 -8.62
N GLU A 33 0.76 -16.83 -8.62
CA GLU A 33 2.08 -17.48 -8.80
C GLU A 33 2.62 -17.33 -10.23
N SER A 34 1.74 -17.38 -11.23
CA SER A 34 2.04 -17.20 -12.64
C SER A 34 1.02 -16.28 -13.30
N ASN A 35 1.36 -15.70 -14.47
CA ASN A 35 0.48 -14.81 -15.25
C ASN A 35 -0.11 -13.65 -14.42
N LYS A 36 0.74 -12.96 -13.67
CA LYS A 36 0.32 -11.87 -12.77
C LYS A 36 -0.30 -10.71 -13.56
N VAL A 37 -1.33 -10.13 -12.98
CA VAL A 37 -1.81 -8.80 -13.38
C VAL A 37 -0.72 -7.79 -13.02
N GLU A 38 -0.29 -7.00 -14.00
CA GLU A 38 0.68 -5.93 -13.83
C GLU A 38 0.05 -4.59 -14.23
N VAL A 39 0.19 -3.59 -13.36
CA VAL A 39 -0.34 -2.24 -13.60
C VAL A 39 0.80 -1.25 -13.42
N LYS A 40 1.14 -0.54 -14.51
CA LYS A 40 2.11 0.54 -14.49
C LYS A 40 1.46 1.80 -13.92
N VAL A 41 2.14 2.44 -12.99
CA VAL A 41 1.76 3.71 -12.37
C VAL A 41 2.88 4.70 -12.64
N ASP A 42 2.66 5.63 -13.57
CA ASP A 42 3.69 6.53 -14.11
C ASP A 42 3.80 7.87 -13.35
N SER A 43 3.55 7.84 -12.04
CA SER A 43 3.72 9.01 -11.18
C SER A 43 3.98 8.61 -9.73
N GLN A 44 4.50 9.56 -8.96
CA GLN A 44 4.41 9.47 -7.50
C GLN A 44 2.94 9.48 -7.05
N THR A 45 2.64 8.70 -6.03
CA THR A 45 1.34 8.67 -5.34
C THR A 45 1.16 9.87 -4.41
N MET A 46 -0.10 10.25 -4.18
CA MET A 46 -0.50 11.29 -3.25
C MET A 46 -1.45 10.73 -2.19
N HIS A 47 -1.54 11.40 -1.05
CA HIS A 47 -2.51 11.11 0.03
C HIS A 47 -2.54 9.63 0.46
N ASN A 48 -1.38 8.97 0.56
CA ASN A 48 -1.31 7.60 1.08
C ASN A 48 -1.78 7.56 2.54
N HIS A 49 -2.71 6.67 2.86
CA HIS A 49 -3.32 6.60 4.19
C HIS A 49 -3.83 5.19 4.56
N ALA A 50 -4.02 4.98 5.85
CA ALA A 50 -4.75 3.84 6.38
C ALA A 50 -6.26 4.08 6.24
N CYS A 51 -6.98 3.16 5.59
CA CYS A 51 -8.42 3.24 5.39
C CYS A 51 -9.15 2.07 6.08
N GLY A 52 -10.06 2.39 7.01
CA GLY A 52 -10.83 1.41 7.78
C GLY A 52 -12.17 1.01 7.15
N CYS A 53 -12.51 1.52 5.96
CA CYS A 53 -13.79 1.20 5.34
C CYS A 53 -13.87 -0.28 4.92
N SER A 54 -15.08 -0.84 4.83
CA SER A 54 -15.28 -2.25 4.44
C SER A 54 -15.06 -2.54 2.95
N LYS A 55 -14.95 -1.50 2.11
CA LYS A 55 -14.91 -1.64 0.64
C LYS A 55 -13.51 -1.73 0.06
N CYS A 56 -12.50 -1.18 0.72
CA CYS A 56 -11.11 -1.28 0.28
C CYS A 56 -10.54 -2.66 0.65
N TRP A 57 -9.78 -3.24 -0.28
CA TRP A 57 -9.05 -4.49 -0.09
C TRP A 57 -8.06 -4.39 1.08
N LYS A 58 -7.94 -5.45 1.87
CA LYS A 58 -6.99 -5.56 2.98
C LYS A 58 -6.20 -6.85 2.82
N PRO A 59 -4.91 -6.88 3.18
CA PRO A 59 -4.22 -8.14 3.35
C PRO A 59 -4.88 -8.98 4.43
N GLU A 60 -4.61 -10.28 4.42
CA GLU A 60 -5.03 -11.19 5.48
C GLU A 60 -4.55 -10.67 6.86
N GLU A 61 -5.35 -10.90 7.89
CA GLU A 61 -5.10 -10.44 9.26
C GLU A 61 -4.87 -8.93 9.45
N SER A 62 -5.32 -8.09 8.50
CA SER A 62 -5.19 -6.63 8.57
C SER A 62 -6.51 -5.92 8.86
N ILE A 63 -6.50 -4.97 9.79
CA ILE A 63 -7.67 -4.16 10.17
C ILE A 63 -7.86 -2.98 9.19
N PHE A 64 -6.76 -2.43 8.68
CA PHE A 64 -6.78 -1.30 7.74
C PHE A 64 -6.27 -1.71 6.36
N SER A 65 -6.80 -1.07 5.32
CA SER A 65 -6.18 -1.02 3.99
C SER A 65 -5.11 0.07 3.97
N ILE A 66 -4.08 -0.08 3.14
CA ILE A 66 -3.22 1.05 2.74
C ILE A 66 -3.58 1.42 1.31
N VAL A 67 -3.98 2.67 1.10
CA VAL A 67 -4.44 3.16 -0.20
C VAL A 67 -3.94 4.58 -0.43
N ALA A 68 -3.57 4.85 -1.68
CA ALA A 68 -3.13 6.16 -2.16
C ALA A 68 -3.86 6.50 -3.45
N VAL A 69 -3.63 7.71 -3.96
CA VAL A 69 -4.22 8.17 -5.23
C VAL A 69 -3.13 8.61 -6.21
N VAL A 70 -3.42 8.47 -7.50
CA VAL A 70 -2.62 9.01 -8.62
C VAL A 70 -3.54 9.73 -9.61
N PRO A 71 -3.00 10.66 -10.42
CA PRO A 71 -3.73 11.21 -11.57
C PRO A 71 -4.18 10.10 -12.53
N ARG A 72 -5.21 10.39 -13.32
CA ARG A 72 -5.63 9.51 -14.42
C ARG A 72 -4.68 9.60 -15.59
#